data_AF-A0A8T4TD98-F1
#
_entry.id   AF-A0A8T4TD98-F1
#
_cell.length_a   1.000
_cell.length_b   1.000
_cell.length_c   1.000
_cell.angle_alpha   90.00
_cell.angle_beta   90.00
_cell.angle_gamma   90.00
#
_symmetry.space_group_name_H-M   'P 1'
#
loop_
_entity.id
_entity.type
_entity.pdbx_description
1 polymer ?
#
loop_
_entity_poly.entity_id
_entity_poly.type
_entity_poly.pdbx_seq_one_letter_code
_entity_poly.pdbx_strand_id
1 'polypeptide(L)'
;MKPASVLIALQVLIFAVYSLVTVGFQENESVLLITGDVAFVLLAFNAALIAFIAFLNVPRAQERLGWLLTAVAFSSFAVGDFIWAYFELVKGVEVPVGSWPDVFWTVAYVVWAGALACCMMSMFFKSRVAVAGAIGVSFIALVSFIFYAFKFAQGLGHGFEDIVNTSYIVYDIILLSGVSLLIGSLRSVKNPLVKVWFLFGSAVLVRVVFDFGFLALVAADSYSTGNYVDLLYGASYVLLAFAAFQKVRVTEFLRGALWRSR
;
A
#
# COMPACT_ATOMS: atom_id res chain seq x y z
N MET A 1 -8.78 -6.67 20.80
CA MET A 1 -7.59 -5.79 20.99
C MET A 1 -6.24 -6.49 21.11
N LYS A 2 -6.07 -7.52 21.97
CA LYS A 2 -4.75 -8.17 22.22
C LYS A 2 -3.98 -8.62 20.96
N PRO A 3 -4.56 -9.39 20.01
CA PRO A 3 -3.81 -9.86 18.84
C PRO A 3 -3.33 -8.71 17.96
N ALA A 4 -4.18 -7.72 17.67
CA ALA A 4 -3.80 -6.57 16.85
C ALA A 4 -2.72 -5.68 17.52
N SER A 5 -2.69 -5.62 18.85
CA SER A 5 -1.67 -4.86 19.59
C SER A 5 -0.30 -5.56 19.56
N VAL A 6 -0.29 -6.90 19.56
CA VAL A 6 0.96 -7.67 19.39
C VAL A 6 1.50 -7.50 17.97
N LEU A 7 0.62 -7.60 16.96
CA LEU A 7 1.03 -7.46 15.57
C LEU A 7 1.54 -6.04 15.26
N ILE A 8 0.95 -4.98 15.84
CA ILE A 8 1.48 -3.63 15.62
C ILE A 8 2.84 -3.43 16.31
N ALA A 9 3.05 -4.01 17.49
CA ALA A 9 4.36 -3.98 18.15
C ALA A 9 5.41 -4.72 17.32
N LEU A 10 5.04 -5.88 16.74
CA LEU A 10 5.89 -6.63 15.82
C LEU A 10 6.20 -5.81 14.55
N GLN A 11 5.21 -5.13 13.96
CA GLN A 11 5.40 -4.27 12.80
C GLN A 11 6.45 -3.18 13.06
N VAL A 12 6.35 -2.51 14.22
CA VAL A 12 7.29 -1.45 14.63
C VAL A 12 8.67 -2.04 14.88
N LEU A 13 8.76 -3.21 15.53
CA LEU A 13 10.03 -3.85 15.80
C LEU A 13 10.76 -4.25 14.51
N ILE A 14 10.06 -4.90 13.56
CA ILE A 14 10.64 -5.27 12.27
C ILE A 14 11.16 -4.03 11.54
N PHE A 15 10.34 -2.98 11.45
CA PHE A 15 10.73 -1.76 10.76
C PHE A 15 11.89 -1.03 11.45
N ALA A 16 11.92 -1.00 12.78
CA ALA A 16 13.00 -0.38 13.55
C ALA A 16 14.32 -1.13 13.35
N VAL A 17 14.30 -2.46 13.43
CA VAL A 17 15.49 -3.30 13.16
C VAL A 17 15.97 -3.08 11.73
N TYR A 18 15.07 -3.16 10.76
CA TYR A 18 15.38 -2.90 9.34
C TYR A 18 16.01 -1.52 9.16
N SER A 19 15.39 -0.46 9.70
CA SER A 19 15.91 0.91 9.58
C SER A 19 17.30 1.08 10.21
N LEU A 20 17.54 0.47 11.37
CA LEU A 20 18.84 0.49 12.03
C LEU A 20 19.91 -0.24 11.19
N VAL A 21 19.56 -1.37 10.58
CA VAL A 21 20.48 -2.10 9.71
C VAL A 21 20.76 -1.29 8.44
N THR A 22 19.73 -0.76 7.79
CA THR A 22 19.88 0.07 6.59
C THR A 22 20.84 1.23 6.85
N VAL A 23 20.63 1.98 7.93
CA VAL A 23 21.50 3.13 8.25
C VAL A 23 22.91 2.69 8.68
N GLY A 24 23.03 1.60 9.44
CA GLY A 24 24.30 1.16 10.02
C GLY A 24 25.23 0.39 9.08
N PHE A 25 24.70 -0.20 8.00
CA PHE A 25 25.41 -1.15 7.15
C PHE A 25 25.36 -0.78 5.66
N GLN A 26 25.30 0.50 5.31
CA GLN A 26 25.26 0.96 3.91
C GLN A 26 26.42 0.45 3.03
N GLU A 27 27.58 0.18 3.62
CA GLU A 27 28.75 -0.34 2.91
C GLU A 27 28.71 -1.88 2.72
N ASN A 28 27.70 -2.57 3.28
CA ASN A 28 27.58 -4.03 3.23
C ASN A 28 26.33 -4.45 2.46
N GLU A 29 26.47 -4.53 1.14
CA GLU A 29 25.40 -4.90 0.20
C GLU A 29 24.72 -6.22 0.56
N SER A 30 25.47 -7.24 1.00
CA SER A 30 24.90 -8.54 1.34
C SER A 30 23.98 -8.47 2.56
N VAL A 31 24.35 -7.71 3.59
CA VAL A 31 23.50 -7.50 4.77
C VAL A 31 22.25 -6.71 4.40
N LEU A 32 22.39 -5.66 3.60
CA LEU A 32 21.29 -4.84 3.13
C LEU A 32 20.28 -5.61 2.28
N LEU A 33 20.77 -6.41 1.33
CA LEU A 33 19.95 -7.25 0.46
C LEU A 33 19.13 -8.26 1.28
N ILE A 34 19.79 -9.02 2.17
CA ILE A 34 19.10 -10.01 3.03
C ILE A 34 18.06 -9.33 3.92
N THR A 35 18.42 -8.21 4.54
CA THR A 35 17.53 -7.56 5.51
C THR A 35 16.37 -6.82 4.86
N GLY A 36 16.57 -6.19 3.70
CA GLY A 36 15.50 -5.54 2.93
C GLY A 36 14.45 -6.54 2.47
N ASP A 37 14.88 -7.57 1.75
CA ASP A 37 13.99 -8.58 1.19
C ASP A 37 13.14 -9.27 2.26
N VAL A 38 13.78 -9.70 3.35
CA VAL A 38 13.07 -10.36 4.45
C VAL A 38 12.15 -9.38 5.18
N ALA A 39 12.60 -8.14 5.42
CA ALA A 39 11.79 -7.14 6.11
C ALA A 39 10.51 -6.81 5.33
N PHE A 40 10.60 -6.63 4.02
CA PHE A 40 9.44 -6.28 3.18
C PHE A 40 8.35 -7.35 3.19
N VAL A 41 8.73 -8.62 3.03
CA VAL A 41 7.80 -9.75 3.13
C VAL A 41 7.09 -9.74 4.48
N LEU A 42 7.84 -9.61 5.57
CA LEU A 42 7.29 -9.63 6.92
C LEU A 42 6.39 -8.42 7.20
N LEU A 43 6.79 -7.23 6.77
CA LEU A 43 6.03 -5.99 6.96
C LEU A 43 4.72 -6.02 6.16
N ALA A 44 4.76 -6.46 4.91
CA ALA A 44 3.59 -6.58 4.04
C ALA A 44 2.61 -7.64 4.58
N PHE A 45 3.11 -8.83 4.92
CA PHE A 45 2.30 -9.92 5.46
C PHE A 45 1.64 -9.54 6.79
N ASN A 46 2.39 -8.93 7.71
CA ASN A 46 1.86 -8.51 8.99
C ASN A 46 0.84 -7.36 8.87
N ALA A 47 1.05 -6.42 7.93
CA ALA A 47 0.04 -5.42 7.58
C ALA A 47 -1.26 -6.06 7.05
N ALA A 48 -1.15 -7.09 6.21
CA ALA A 48 -2.30 -7.86 5.71
C ALA A 48 -3.08 -8.54 6.84
N LEU A 49 -2.39 -9.14 7.82
CA LEU A 49 -3.03 -9.75 9.00
C LEU A 49 -3.81 -8.72 9.83
N ILE A 50 -3.24 -7.55 10.07
CA ILE A 50 -3.90 -6.49 10.85
C ILE A 50 -5.12 -5.95 10.07
N ALA A 51 -5.00 -5.77 8.76
CA ALA A 51 -6.14 -5.40 7.90
C ALA A 51 -7.25 -6.47 7.92
N PHE A 52 -6.89 -7.76 7.94
CA PHE A 52 -7.85 -8.84 8.09
C PHE A 52 -8.56 -8.81 9.45
N ILE A 53 -7.84 -8.50 10.53
CA ILE A 53 -8.47 -8.28 11.84
C ILE A 53 -9.43 -7.08 11.79
N ALA A 54 -9.08 -6.00 11.08
CA ALA A 54 -10.01 -4.89 10.87
C ALA A 54 -11.29 -5.35 10.15
N PHE A 55 -11.17 -6.16 9.09
CA PHE A 55 -12.31 -6.79 8.41
C PHE A 55 -13.22 -7.57 9.39
N LEU A 56 -12.67 -8.36 10.29
CA LEU A 56 -13.46 -9.13 11.26
C LEU A 56 -14.21 -8.25 12.27
N ASN A 57 -13.75 -7.02 12.49
CA ASN A 57 -14.31 -6.12 13.50
C ASN A 57 -15.26 -5.07 12.93
N VAL A 58 -15.14 -4.70 11.65
CA VAL A 58 -15.98 -3.65 11.06
C VAL A 58 -17.42 -4.14 10.83
N PRO A 59 -18.45 -3.45 11.39
CA PRO A 59 -19.84 -3.91 11.30
C PRO A 59 -20.52 -3.59 9.96
N ARG A 60 -20.13 -2.51 9.28
CA ARG A 60 -20.76 -2.07 8.02
C ARG A 60 -20.27 -2.94 6.87
N ALA A 61 -21.19 -3.57 6.13
CA ALA A 61 -20.85 -4.56 5.10
C ALA A 61 -19.90 -4.02 4.00
N GLN A 62 -20.16 -2.82 3.48
CA GLN A 62 -19.33 -2.22 2.42
C GLN A 62 -17.93 -1.84 2.95
N GLU A 63 -17.86 -1.19 4.11
CA GLU A 63 -16.57 -0.87 4.72
C GLU A 63 -15.79 -2.14 5.11
N ARG A 64 -16.50 -3.16 5.60
CA ARG A 64 -15.95 -4.48 5.91
C ARG A 64 -15.33 -5.10 4.67
N LEU A 65 -16.02 -5.10 3.52
CA LEU A 65 -15.47 -5.55 2.25
C LEU A 65 -14.21 -4.75 1.86
N GLY A 66 -14.21 -3.43 2.07
CA GLY A 66 -13.01 -2.62 1.84
C GLY A 66 -11.80 -3.06 2.67
N TRP A 67 -11.98 -3.39 3.95
CA TRP A 67 -10.89 -3.93 4.77
C TRP A 67 -10.47 -5.34 4.36
N LEU A 68 -11.39 -6.18 3.87
CA LEU A 68 -11.04 -7.48 3.30
C LEU A 68 -10.18 -7.32 2.05
N LEU A 69 -10.60 -6.46 1.12
CA LEU A 69 -9.84 -6.17 -0.09
C LEU A 69 -8.48 -5.54 0.24
N THR A 70 -8.40 -4.70 1.28
CA THR A 70 -7.10 -4.19 1.77
C THR A 70 -6.22 -5.34 2.26
N ALA A 71 -6.76 -6.30 3.01
CA ALA A 71 -5.98 -7.47 3.42
C ALA A 71 -5.52 -8.31 2.22
N VAL A 72 -6.37 -8.52 1.21
CA VAL A 72 -6.02 -9.23 -0.03
C VAL A 72 -4.93 -8.50 -0.80
N ALA A 73 -5.03 -7.18 -0.93
CA ALA A 73 -4.01 -6.37 -1.60
C ALA A 73 -2.64 -6.51 -0.93
N PHE A 74 -2.57 -6.39 0.40
CA PHE A 74 -1.30 -6.49 1.13
C PHE A 74 -0.76 -7.92 1.20
N SER A 75 -1.62 -8.94 1.13
CA SER A 75 -1.18 -10.32 0.87
C SER A 75 -0.57 -10.45 -0.52
N SER A 76 -1.14 -9.78 -1.53
CA SER A 76 -0.58 -9.78 -2.89
C SER A 76 0.77 -9.07 -2.94
N PHE A 77 0.92 -7.92 -2.25
CA PHE A 77 2.23 -7.28 -2.05
C PHE A 77 3.23 -8.24 -1.40
N ALA A 78 2.84 -8.91 -0.30
CA ALA A 78 3.72 -9.86 0.39
C ALA A 78 4.14 -11.05 -0.50
N VAL A 79 3.26 -11.51 -1.39
CA VAL A 79 3.61 -12.57 -2.36
C VAL A 79 4.58 -12.04 -3.42
N GLY A 80 4.37 -10.83 -3.93
CA GLY A 80 5.31 -10.18 -4.86
C GLY A 80 6.70 -10.01 -4.22
N ASP A 81 6.74 -9.45 -3.01
CA ASP A 81 7.97 -9.25 -2.23
C ASP A 81 8.64 -10.60 -1.92
N PHE A 82 7.87 -11.67 -1.67
CA PHE A 82 8.42 -13.01 -1.43
C PHE A 82 9.02 -13.63 -2.69
N ILE A 83 8.37 -13.48 -3.83
CA ILE A 83 8.90 -13.97 -5.10
C ILE A 83 10.19 -13.22 -5.45
N TRP A 84 10.21 -11.90 -5.27
CA TRP A 84 11.40 -11.07 -5.45
C TRP A 84 12.54 -11.57 -4.57
N ALA A 85 12.31 -11.66 -3.26
CA ALA A 85 13.27 -12.16 -2.28
C ALA A 85 13.78 -13.57 -2.62
N TYR A 86 12.93 -14.45 -3.14
CA TYR A 86 13.36 -15.79 -3.55
C TYR A 86 14.35 -15.74 -4.73
N PHE A 87 14.13 -14.87 -5.71
CA PHE A 87 15.06 -14.73 -6.83
C PHE A 87 16.39 -14.09 -6.40
N GLU A 88 16.38 -13.02 -5.62
CA GLU A 88 17.63 -12.39 -5.18
C GLU A 88 18.39 -13.26 -4.17
N LEU A 89 17.73 -13.76 -3.12
CA LEU A 89 18.39 -14.49 -2.03
C LEU A 89 18.75 -15.94 -2.37
N VAL A 90 17.89 -16.64 -3.10
CA VAL A 90 18.05 -18.09 -3.34
C VAL A 90 18.62 -18.37 -4.72
N LYS A 91 18.20 -17.61 -5.73
CA LYS A 91 18.70 -17.77 -7.11
C LYS A 91 19.91 -16.89 -7.40
N GLY A 92 20.14 -15.82 -6.64
CA GLY A 92 21.26 -14.91 -6.86
C GLY A 92 21.20 -14.24 -8.23
N VAL A 93 19.99 -13.98 -8.72
CA VAL A 93 19.75 -13.33 -10.03
C VAL A 93 18.98 -12.04 -9.82
N GLU A 94 19.35 -11.02 -10.58
CA GLU A 94 18.55 -9.80 -10.69
C GLU A 94 17.18 -10.13 -11.25
N VAL A 95 16.14 -9.55 -10.64
CA VAL A 95 14.76 -9.79 -11.04
C VAL A 95 14.40 -8.86 -12.19
N PRO A 96 14.09 -9.38 -13.39
CA PRO A 96 13.77 -8.52 -14.51
C PRO A 96 12.44 -7.80 -14.29
N VAL A 97 12.37 -6.54 -14.71
CA VAL A 97 11.14 -5.74 -14.64
C VAL A 97 10.05 -6.35 -15.52
N GLY A 98 8.83 -6.36 -14.99
CA GLY A 98 7.67 -6.97 -15.65
C GLY A 98 7.59 -8.48 -15.49
N SER A 99 8.25 -9.02 -14.47
CA SER A 99 8.22 -10.44 -14.13
C SER A 99 7.14 -10.76 -13.09
N TRP A 100 7.22 -11.92 -12.44
CA TRP A 100 6.18 -12.39 -11.54
C TRP A 100 5.88 -11.44 -10.36
N PRO A 101 6.85 -10.79 -9.69
CA PRO A 101 6.57 -9.81 -8.65
C PRO A 101 5.68 -8.66 -9.14
N ASP A 102 5.94 -8.12 -10.33
CA ASP A 102 5.17 -7.02 -10.91
C ASP A 102 3.69 -7.37 -11.14
N VAL A 103 3.40 -8.62 -11.49
CA VAL A 103 2.01 -9.10 -11.61
C VAL A 103 1.30 -9.02 -10.26
N PHE A 104 1.95 -9.47 -9.19
CA PHE A 104 1.36 -9.45 -7.84
C PHE A 104 1.25 -8.04 -7.26
N TRP A 105 2.24 -7.17 -7.50
CA TRP A 105 2.17 -5.76 -7.12
C TRP A 105 1.07 -5.02 -7.88
N THR A 106 0.94 -5.25 -9.19
CA THR A 106 -0.16 -4.70 -10.00
C THR A 106 -1.53 -5.14 -9.49
N VAL A 107 -1.71 -6.44 -9.23
CA VAL A 107 -2.95 -6.96 -8.62
C VAL A 107 -3.19 -6.30 -7.27
N ALA A 108 -2.14 -6.11 -6.45
CA ALA A 108 -2.26 -5.45 -5.16
C ALA A 108 -2.82 -4.02 -5.30
N TYR A 109 -2.26 -3.21 -6.19
CA TYR A 109 -2.73 -1.85 -6.46
C TYR A 109 -4.19 -1.81 -6.93
N VAL A 110 -4.57 -2.66 -7.89
CA VAL A 110 -5.95 -2.72 -8.42
C VAL A 110 -6.94 -3.11 -7.31
N VAL A 111 -6.60 -4.14 -6.53
CA VAL A 111 -7.44 -4.58 -5.41
C VAL A 111 -7.52 -3.50 -4.33
N TRP A 112 -6.43 -2.79 -4.06
CA TRP A 112 -6.39 -1.72 -3.05
C TRP A 112 -7.22 -0.49 -3.47
N ALA A 113 -7.23 -0.15 -4.76
CA ALA A 113 -8.13 0.88 -5.29
C ALA A 113 -9.61 0.46 -5.13
N GLY A 114 -9.94 -0.81 -5.39
CA GLY A 114 -11.27 -1.38 -5.12
C GLY A 114 -11.63 -1.37 -3.64
N ALA A 115 -10.66 -1.61 -2.75
CA ALA A 115 -10.82 -1.51 -1.31
C ALA A 115 -11.23 -0.09 -0.88
N LEU A 116 -10.51 0.91 -1.40
CA LEU A 116 -10.75 2.32 -1.15
C LEU A 116 -12.15 2.74 -1.61
N ALA A 117 -12.56 2.29 -2.79
CA ALA A 117 -13.90 2.50 -3.34
C ALA A 117 -15.00 1.96 -2.41
N CYS A 118 -14.83 0.74 -1.89
CA CYS A 118 -15.76 0.12 -0.95
C CYS A 118 -15.91 0.94 0.34
N CYS A 119 -14.79 1.44 0.87
CA CYS A 119 -14.76 2.31 2.04
C CYS A 119 -15.45 3.66 1.78
N MET A 120 -15.19 4.29 0.63
CA MET A 120 -15.85 5.54 0.20
C MET A 120 -17.37 5.38 0.12
N MET A 121 -17.84 4.31 -0.53
CA MET A 121 -19.27 4.02 -0.66
C MET A 121 -19.96 3.87 0.69
N SER A 122 -19.27 3.33 1.70
CA SER A 122 -19.84 3.18 3.04
C SER A 122 -19.97 4.50 3.82
N MET A 123 -19.17 5.52 3.50
CA MET A 123 -19.04 6.72 4.35
C MET A 123 -19.79 7.94 3.83
N PHE A 124 -19.81 8.18 2.52
CA PHE A 124 -20.21 9.49 1.99
C PHE A 124 -21.41 9.46 1.04
N PHE A 125 -21.66 8.35 0.36
CA PHE A 125 -22.47 8.39 -0.85
C PHE A 125 -23.68 7.47 -0.77
N LYS A 126 -24.84 8.07 -0.46
CA LYS A 126 -26.14 7.46 -0.82
C LYS A 126 -26.30 7.35 -2.35
N SER A 127 -25.65 8.24 -3.12
CA SER A 127 -25.60 8.20 -4.58
C SER A 127 -24.33 7.51 -5.08
N ARG A 128 -24.49 6.26 -5.53
CA ARG A 128 -23.42 5.42 -6.12
C ARG A 128 -22.71 6.07 -7.33
N VAL A 129 -23.34 7.08 -7.94
CA VAL A 129 -22.94 7.69 -9.22
C VAL A 129 -21.70 8.58 -9.11
N ALA A 130 -21.51 9.33 -8.02
CA ALA A 130 -20.35 10.22 -7.89
C ALA A 130 -19.04 9.46 -7.63
N VAL A 131 -19.09 8.38 -6.85
CA VAL A 131 -17.94 7.49 -6.60
C VAL A 131 -17.62 6.69 -7.85
N ALA A 132 -18.64 6.11 -8.50
CA ALA A 132 -18.46 5.44 -9.78
C ALA A 132 -17.93 6.40 -10.86
N GLY A 133 -18.34 7.67 -10.83
CA GLY A 133 -17.84 8.73 -11.71
C GLY A 133 -16.38 9.07 -11.43
N ALA A 134 -15.99 9.34 -10.19
CA ALA A 134 -14.61 9.67 -9.84
C ALA A 134 -13.65 8.50 -10.08
N ILE A 135 -14.05 7.28 -9.70
CA ILE A 135 -13.30 6.06 -10.00
C ILE A 135 -13.28 5.83 -11.51
N GLY A 136 -14.42 5.98 -12.19
CA GLY A 136 -14.54 5.81 -13.64
C GLY A 136 -13.66 6.79 -14.41
N VAL A 137 -13.61 8.07 -14.02
CA VAL A 137 -12.69 9.06 -14.59
C VAL A 137 -11.24 8.69 -14.31
N SER A 138 -10.91 8.25 -13.09
CA SER A 138 -9.54 7.82 -12.75
C SER A 138 -9.14 6.57 -13.54
N PHE A 139 -10.08 5.66 -13.78
CA PHE A 139 -9.87 4.43 -14.53
C PHE A 139 -9.80 4.70 -16.04
N ILE A 140 -10.62 5.62 -16.57
CA ILE A 140 -10.52 6.10 -17.95
C ILE A 140 -9.19 6.82 -18.14
N ALA A 141 -8.77 7.66 -17.19
CA ALA A 141 -7.46 8.30 -17.22
C ALA A 141 -6.33 7.27 -17.21
N LEU A 142 -6.43 6.21 -16.39
CA LEU A 142 -5.50 5.08 -16.36
C LEU A 142 -5.42 4.37 -17.72
N VAL A 143 -6.57 4.01 -18.31
CA VAL A 143 -6.62 3.32 -19.60
C VAL A 143 -6.12 4.23 -20.73
N SER A 144 -6.51 5.51 -20.73
CA SER A 144 -6.04 6.50 -21.69
C SER A 144 -4.54 6.76 -21.57
N PHE A 145 -4.01 6.80 -20.35
CA PHE A 145 -2.59 6.94 -20.10
C PHE A 145 -1.81 5.71 -20.55
N ILE A 146 -2.23 4.50 -20.19
CA ILE A 146 -1.59 3.25 -20.63
C ILE A 146 -1.63 3.14 -22.15
N PHE A 147 -2.76 3.47 -22.79
CA PHE A 147 -2.88 3.46 -24.24
C PHE A 147 -1.97 4.48 -24.92
N TYR A 148 -1.87 5.70 -24.34
CA TYR A 148 -0.97 6.73 -24.85
C TYR A 148 0.50 6.36 -24.62
N ALA A 149 0.85 5.85 -23.44
CA ALA A 149 2.18 5.35 -23.12
C ALA A 149 2.57 4.20 -24.06
N PHE A 150 1.66 3.27 -24.37
CA PHE A 150 1.88 2.19 -25.33
C PHE A 150 2.11 2.71 -26.77
N LYS A 151 1.34 3.71 -27.20
CA LYS A 151 1.50 4.33 -28.53
C LYS A 151 2.76 5.20 -28.63
N PHE A 152 3.13 5.87 -27.55
CA PHE A 152 4.34 6.68 -27.44
C PHE A 152 5.59 5.80 -27.37
N ALA A 153 5.55 4.69 -26.63
CA ALA A 153 6.63 3.70 -26.53
C ALA A 153 6.93 3.00 -27.87
N GLN A 154 5.93 2.86 -28.77
CA GLN A 154 6.19 2.40 -30.14
C GLN A 154 6.83 3.46 -31.05
N GLY A 155 6.81 4.74 -30.68
CA GLY A 155 7.34 5.86 -31.47
C GLY A 155 8.66 6.45 -30.95
N LEU A 156 8.97 6.24 -29.67
CA LEU A 156 10.19 6.66 -28.98
C LEU A 156 10.66 5.41 -28.25
N GLY A 157 11.87 4.90 -28.53
CA GLY A 157 12.35 3.56 -28.16
C GLY A 157 12.36 3.20 -26.66
N HIS A 158 11.21 3.22 -26.03
CA HIS A 158 10.95 2.90 -24.63
C HIS A 158 10.47 1.47 -24.52
N GLY A 159 11.10 0.71 -23.64
CA GLY A 159 10.93 -0.74 -23.51
C GLY A 159 9.66 -1.14 -22.75
N PHE A 160 9.42 -2.44 -22.63
CA PHE A 160 8.36 -2.99 -21.77
C PHE A 160 8.54 -2.59 -20.30
N GLU A 161 9.79 -2.46 -19.84
CA GLU A 161 10.14 -2.08 -18.47
C GLU A 161 9.65 -0.67 -18.12
N ASP A 162 9.77 0.26 -19.06
CA ASP A 162 9.27 1.64 -18.90
C ASP A 162 7.75 1.66 -18.66
N ILE A 163 7.01 0.80 -19.36
CA ILE A 163 5.55 0.70 -19.21
C ILE A 163 5.19 0.21 -17.82
N VAL A 164 5.87 -0.84 -17.34
CA VAL A 164 5.63 -1.41 -16.01
C VAL A 164 5.94 -0.38 -14.92
N ASN A 165 7.13 0.22 -14.96
CA ASN A 165 7.55 1.23 -13.99
C ASN A 165 6.64 2.46 -13.97
N THR A 166 6.21 2.94 -15.15
CA THR A 166 5.30 4.09 -15.23
C THR A 166 3.90 3.75 -14.73
N SER A 167 3.47 2.48 -14.81
CA SER A 167 2.15 2.05 -14.34
C SER A 167 1.98 2.24 -12.83
N TYR A 168 3.05 2.07 -12.04
CA TYR A 168 3.02 2.28 -10.58
C TYR A 168 2.66 3.73 -10.21
N ILE A 169 3.25 4.72 -10.89
CA ILE A 169 2.90 6.14 -10.71
C ILE A 169 1.41 6.40 -10.96
N VAL A 170 0.81 5.71 -11.94
CA VAL A 170 -0.61 5.89 -12.22
C VAL A 170 -1.47 5.27 -11.12
N TYR A 171 -1.11 4.08 -10.64
CA TYR A 171 -1.80 3.45 -9.52
C TYR A 171 -1.78 4.34 -8.26
N ASP A 172 -0.65 4.98 -8.00
CA ASP A 172 -0.46 5.96 -6.95
C ASP A 172 -1.39 7.17 -7.07
N ILE A 173 -1.52 7.75 -8.27
CA ILE A 173 -2.42 8.87 -8.52
C ILE A 173 -3.88 8.49 -8.22
N ILE A 174 -4.30 7.28 -8.60
CA ILE A 174 -5.65 6.78 -8.32
C ILE A 174 -5.89 6.68 -6.82
N LEU A 175 -4.96 6.06 -6.09
CA LEU A 175 -5.07 5.89 -4.64
C LEU A 175 -5.04 7.23 -3.91
N LEU A 176 -4.11 8.13 -4.27
CA LEU A 176 -4.02 9.48 -3.71
C LEU A 176 -5.29 10.28 -3.94
N SER A 177 -5.87 10.20 -5.14
CA SER A 177 -7.13 10.88 -5.48
C SER A 177 -8.27 10.39 -4.60
N GLY A 178 -8.45 9.07 -4.47
CA GLY A 178 -9.50 8.50 -3.62
C GLY A 178 -9.34 8.85 -2.14
N VAL A 179 -8.11 8.79 -1.62
CA VAL A 179 -7.79 9.17 -0.24
C VAL A 179 -8.04 10.66 0.00
N SER A 180 -7.67 11.52 -0.93
CA SER A 180 -7.85 12.97 -0.80
C SER A 180 -9.34 13.33 -0.70
N LEU A 181 -10.18 12.68 -1.51
CA LEU A 181 -11.64 12.80 -1.43
C LEU A 181 -12.20 12.31 -0.08
N LEU A 182 -11.69 11.18 0.43
CA LEU A 182 -12.07 10.64 1.74
C LEU A 182 -11.70 11.58 2.89
N ILE A 183 -10.47 12.09 2.93
CA ILE A 183 -10.01 12.97 4.01
C ILE A 183 -10.72 14.32 3.94
N GLY A 184 -10.85 14.90 2.74
CA GLY A 184 -11.50 16.20 2.53
C GLY A 184 -12.94 16.22 3.05
N SER A 185 -13.68 15.13 2.86
CA SER A 185 -15.06 14.99 3.31
C SER A 185 -15.22 14.74 4.82
N LEU A 186 -14.15 14.39 5.54
CA LEU A 186 -14.16 14.22 7.00
C LEU A 186 -13.74 15.47 7.78
N ARG A 187 -13.10 16.46 7.14
CA ARG A 187 -12.53 17.65 7.82
C ARG A 187 -13.57 18.47 8.57
N SER A 188 -14.83 18.45 8.15
CA SER A 188 -15.89 19.26 8.75
C SER A 188 -16.53 18.67 10.01
N VAL A 189 -16.15 17.46 10.43
CA VAL A 189 -16.77 16.76 11.56
C VAL A 189 -15.69 16.24 12.52
N LYS A 190 -15.86 16.44 13.83
CA LYS A 190 -15.03 15.79 14.87
C LYS A 190 -15.27 14.27 14.87
N ASN A 191 -14.77 13.58 13.87
CA ASN A 191 -15.01 12.16 13.62
C ASN A 191 -13.76 11.34 14.02
N PRO A 192 -13.86 10.36 14.93
CA PRO A 192 -12.73 9.52 15.33
C PRO A 192 -12.10 8.74 14.16
N LEU A 193 -12.80 8.60 13.03
CA LEU A 193 -12.29 8.00 11.80
C LEU A 193 -11.27 8.87 11.05
N VAL A 194 -11.18 10.18 11.33
CA VAL A 194 -10.19 11.07 10.68
C VAL A 194 -8.77 10.51 10.83
N LYS A 195 -8.43 10.02 12.03
CA LYS A 195 -7.10 9.43 12.30
C LYS A 195 -6.84 8.17 11.46
N VAL A 196 -7.85 7.32 11.27
CA VAL A 196 -7.74 6.10 10.45
C VAL A 196 -7.39 6.47 9.01
N TRP A 197 -8.16 7.38 8.43
CA TRP A 197 -8.01 7.76 7.02
C TRP A 197 -6.80 8.64 6.77
N PHE A 198 -6.37 9.44 7.76
CA PHE A 198 -5.12 10.17 7.68
C PHE A 198 -3.91 9.22 7.67
N LEU A 199 -3.90 8.20 8.53
CA LEU A 199 -2.84 7.17 8.53
C LEU A 199 -2.85 6.36 7.23
N PHE A 200 -4.02 5.94 6.76
CA PHE A 200 -4.17 5.23 5.48
C PHE A 200 -3.66 6.11 4.32
N GLY A 201 -4.03 7.39 4.31
CA GLY A 201 -3.60 8.31 3.28
C GLY A 201 -2.11 8.64 3.33
N SER A 202 -1.54 8.69 4.53
CA SER A 202 -0.10 8.85 4.72
C SER A 202 0.65 7.62 4.19
N ALA A 203 0.11 6.40 4.38
CA ALA A 203 0.68 5.19 3.81
C ALA A 203 0.75 5.26 2.28
N VAL A 204 -0.35 5.67 1.63
CA VAL A 204 -0.39 5.90 0.18
C VAL A 204 0.62 6.96 -0.24
N LEU A 205 0.62 8.12 0.42
CA LEU A 205 1.53 9.22 0.08
C LEU A 205 3.00 8.82 0.19
N VAL A 206 3.37 8.11 1.25
CA VAL A 206 4.75 7.63 1.43
C VAL A 206 5.13 6.63 0.35
N ARG A 207 4.21 5.74 -0.06
CA ARG A 207 4.44 4.84 -1.20
C ARG A 207 4.61 5.59 -2.52
N VAL A 208 3.85 6.67 -2.74
CA VAL A 208 4.05 7.53 -3.92
C VAL A 208 5.45 8.15 -3.93
N VAL A 209 5.89 8.69 -2.79
CA VAL A 209 7.25 9.26 -2.71
C VAL A 209 8.31 8.18 -2.94
N PHE A 210 8.08 6.96 -2.47
CA PHE A 210 8.93 5.81 -2.78
C PHE A 210 8.95 5.52 -4.29
N ASP A 211 7.80 5.30 -4.95
CA ASP A 211 7.76 4.89 -6.37
C ASP A 211 8.40 5.94 -7.28
N PHE A 212 8.21 7.24 -7.00
CA PHE A 212 8.93 8.31 -7.70
C PHE A 212 10.44 8.31 -7.45
N GLY A 213 10.86 8.09 -6.20
CA GLY A 213 12.27 8.01 -5.83
C GLY A 213 12.97 6.80 -6.44
N PHE A 214 12.31 5.64 -6.39
CA PHE A 214 12.74 4.39 -7.00
C PHE A 214 12.91 4.57 -8.52
N LEU A 215 11.89 5.10 -9.22
CA LEU A 215 11.99 5.35 -10.65
C LEU A 215 13.17 6.28 -11.00
N ALA A 216 13.38 7.34 -10.23
CA ALA A 216 14.49 8.25 -10.47
C ALA A 216 15.86 7.58 -10.29
N LEU A 217 16.00 6.67 -9.31
CA LEU A 217 17.23 5.92 -9.06
C LEU A 217 17.49 4.86 -10.14
N VAL A 218 16.44 4.16 -10.58
CA VAL A 218 16.50 3.19 -11.69
C VAL A 218 16.87 3.88 -13.00
N ALA A 219 16.26 5.03 -13.30
CA ALA A 219 16.59 5.81 -14.50
C ALA A 219 18.04 6.35 -14.48
N ALA A 220 18.64 6.48 -13.29
CA ALA A 220 20.04 6.87 -13.10
C ALA A 220 20.99 5.67 -12.94
N ASP A 221 20.51 4.42 -13.10
CA ASP A 221 21.27 3.19 -12.92
C ASP A 221 22.02 3.12 -11.57
N SER A 222 21.35 3.61 -10.52
CA SER A 222 21.93 3.84 -9.19
C SER A 222 21.14 3.20 -8.06
N TYR A 223 20.06 2.50 -8.39
CA TYR A 223 19.26 1.78 -7.43
C TYR A 223 19.95 0.46 -7.04
N SER A 224 19.90 0.13 -5.74
CA SER A 224 20.30 -1.16 -5.19
C SER A 224 19.42 -1.46 -3.98
N THR A 225 19.14 -2.74 -3.74
CA THR A 225 18.34 -3.17 -2.58
C THR A 225 19.00 -2.75 -1.26
N GLY A 226 18.23 -2.11 -0.39
CA GLY A 226 18.70 -1.50 0.85
C GLY A 226 19.15 -0.05 0.73
N ASN A 227 18.83 0.61 -0.39
CA ASN A 227 18.98 2.05 -0.52
C ASN A 227 18.11 2.79 0.51
N TYR A 228 18.48 4.02 0.89
CA TYR A 228 17.66 4.81 1.83
C TYR A 228 16.21 5.03 1.37
N VAL A 229 15.94 5.04 0.07
CA VAL A 229 14.57 5.17 -0.47
C VAL A 229 13.67 4.02 0.02
N ASP A 230 14.24 2.83 0.24
CA ASP A 230 13.54 1.61 0.64
C ASP A 230 12.91 1.71 2.04
N LEU A 231 13.43 2.61 2.87
CA LEU A 231 12.81 2.97 4.16
C LEU A 231 11.40 3.52 3.97
N LEU A 232 11.14 4.22 2.86
CA LEU A 232 9.81 4.71 2.52
C LEU A 232 8.87 3.55 2.14
N TYR A 233 9.38 2.55 1.39
CA TYR A 233 8.62 1.34 1.07
C TYR A 233 8.16 0.64 2.35
N GLY A 234 9.08 0.40 3.29
CA GLY A 234 8.80 -0.19 4.59
C GLY A 234 7.85 0.67 5.45
N ALA A 235 8.06 1.99 5.48
CA ALA A 235 7.23 2.93 6.24
C ALA A 235 5.78 2.94 5.77
N SER A 236 5.54 2.76 4.46
CA SER A 236 4.18 2.68 3.91
C SER A 236 3.39 1.50 4.51
N TYR A 237 4.02 0.32 4.63
CA TYR A 237 3.42 -0.86 5.28
C TYR A 237 3.10 -0.61 6.76
N VAL A 238 4.02 0.04 7.48
CA VAL A 238 3.84 0.39 8.90
C VAL A 238 2.64 1.34 9.07
N LEU A 239 2.55 2.39 8.25
CA LEU A 239 1.46 3.35 8.32
C LEU A 239 0.10 2.72 8.03
N LEU A 240 0.02 1.80 7.05
CA LEU A 240 -1.21 1.05 6.80
C LEU A 240 -1.57 0.15 7.99
N ALA A 241 -0.60 -0.57 8.56
CA ALA A 241 -0.82 -1.40 9.73
C ALA A 241 -1.39 -0.56 10.90
N PHE A 242 -0.86 0.65 11.12
CA PHE A 242 -1.41 1.58 12.09
C PHE A 242 -2.83 2.05 11.75
N ALA A 243 -3.14 2.31 10.48
CA ALA A 243 -4.48 2.67 10.05
C ALA A 243 -5.49 1.56 10.37
N ALA A 244 -5.17 0.31 10.02
CA ALA A 244 -5.98 -0.87 10.30
C ALA A 244 -6.15 -1.11 11.81
N PHE A 245 -5.06 -1.01 12.58
CA PHE A 245 -5.10 -1.10 14.04
C PHE A 245 -5.99 -0.02 14.67
N GLN A 246 -5.85 1.23 14.22
CA GLN A 246 -6.67 2.33 14.69
C GLN A 246 -8.15 2.11 14.36
N LYS A 247 -8.46 1.50 13.20
CA LYS A 247 -9.84 1.13 12.85
C LYS A 247 -10.43 0.10 13.82
N VAL A 248 -9.65 -0.92 14.20
CA VAL A 248 -10.06 -1.90 15.21
C VAL A 248 -10.38 -1.20 16.53
N ARG A 249 -9.48 -0.33 17.01
CA ARG A 249 -9.66 0.42 18.27
C ARG A 249 -10.91 1.30 18.27
N VAL A 250 -11.14 2.06 17.20
CA VAL A 250 -12.32 2.93 17.09
C VAL A 250 -13.59 2.10 17.09
N THR A 251 -13.61 0.98 16.37
CA THR A 251 -14.78 0.09 16.33
C THR A 251 -15.10 -0.53 17.68
N GLU A 252 -14.09 -0.98 18.42
CA GLU A 252 -14.26 -1.50 19.79
C GLU A 252 -14.76 -0.42 20.76
N PHE A 253 -14.21 0.79 20.68
CA PHE A 253 -14.66 1.93 21.49
C PHE A 253 -16.14 2.25 21.26
N LEU A 254 -16.56 2.31 20.00
CA LEU A 254 -17.96 2.56 19.63
C LEU A 254 -18.89 1.45 20.11
N ARG A 255 -18.47 0.18 20.04
CA ARG A 255 -19.24 -0.95 20.61
C ARG A 255 -19.39 -0.81 22.13
N GLY A 256 -18.30 -0.50 22.85
CA GLY A 256 -18.32 -0.34 24.30
C GLY A 256 -19.19 0.83 24.78
N ALA A 257 -19.21 1.94 24.04
CA ALA A 257 -20.07 3.09 24.35
C ALA A 257 -21.57 2.75 24.23
N LEU A 258 -21.97 1.99 23.20
CA LEU A 258 -23.36 1.55 22.99
C LEU A 258 -23.87 0.59 24.08
N TRP A 259 -22.98 -0.17 24.71
CA TRP A 259 -23.32 -1.07 25.82
C TRP A 259 -23.52 -0.33 27.15
N ARG A 260 -22.88 0.83 27.37
CA ARG A 260 -23.03 1.62 28.61
C ARG A 260 -24.24 2.55 28.60
N SER A 261 -24.89 2.72 27.45
CA SER A 261 -26.07 3.56 27.27
C SER A 261 -27.39 2.78 27.29
N ARG A 262 -27.35 1.49 27.64
CA ARG A 262 -28.51 0.62 27.88
C ARG A 262 -28.51 0.21 29.34
#